data_AF-A0A1Y4U969-F1
#
_entry.id   AF-A0A1Y4U969-F1
#
_cell.length_a   1.000
_cell.length_b   1.000
_cell.length_c   1.000
_cell.angle_alpha   90.00
_cell.angle_beta   90.00
_cell.angle_gamma   90.00
#
_symmetry.space_group_name_H-M   'P 1'
#
loop_
_entity.id
_entity.type
_entity.pdbx_description
1 polymer ?
#
loop_
_entity_poly.entity_id
_entity_poly.type
_entity_poly.pdbx_seq_one_letter_code
_entity_poly.pdbx_strand_id
1 'polypeptide(L)'
;MSTTILKIIALITMIIDHIGLYIPNTSEYLRYIGRISAPIFLFCSVIGYINTHNKKKYLFRIYIFSIFMGFIDAVILVNANYIRTIFITLIII
;
A
#
# COMPACT_ATOMS: atom_id res chain seq x y z
N MET A 1 -3.87 10.88 -17.46
CA MET A 1 -2.89 10.97 -16.37
C MET A 1 -2.13 9.65 -16.29
N SER A 2 -0.81 9.66 -16.38
CA SER A 2 -0.03 8.41 -16.32
C SER A 2 -0.13 7.82 -14.91
N THR A 3 -0.56 6.56 -14.81
CA THR A 3 -0.71 5.83 -13.54
C THR A 3 0.58 5.78 -12.72
N THR A 4 1.73 6.04 -13.34
CA THR A 4 3.04 6.18 -12.70
C THR A 4 3.14 7.40 -11.80
N ILE A 5 2.59 8.55 -12.19
CA ILE A 5 2.62 9.77 -11.38
C ILE A 5 1.81 9.59 -10.10
N LEU A 6 0.63 8.96 -10.18
CA LEU A 6 -0.20 8.68 -9.00
C LEU A 6 0.52 7.75 -8.02
N LYS A 7 1.23 6.73 -8.52
CA LYS A 7 2.04 5.83 -7.67
C LYS A 7 3.17 6.57 -6.97
N ILE A 8 3.83 7.50 -7.65
CA ILE A 8 4.91 8.32 -7.06
C ILE A 8 4.35 9.21 -5.94
N ILE A 9 3.20 9.86 -6.19
CA ILE A 9 2.52 10.67 -5.16
C ILE A 9 2.11 9.79 -3.96
N ALA A 10 1.56 8.60 -4.20
CA ALA A 10 1.20 7.65 -3.15
C ALA A 10 2.43 7.23 -2.32
N LEU A 11 3.57 6.98 -2.97
CA LEU A 11 4.81 6.60 -2.31
C LEU A 11 5.38 7.75 -1.46
N ILE A 12 5.39 8.98 -1.99
CA ILE A 12 5.85 10.16 -1.24
C ILE A 12 4.98 10.39 0.00
N THR A 13 3.66 10.34 -0.14
CA THR A 13 2.72 10.50 0.98
C THR A 13 2.88 9.40 2.03
N MET A 14 3.16 8.15 1.64
CA MET A 14 3.44 7.04 2.56
C MET A 14 4.75 7.25 3.35
N ILE A 15 5.79 7.75 2.69
CA ILE A 15 7.08 8.04 3.34
C ILE A 15 6.90 9.16 4.37
N ILE A 16 6.15 10.21 4.03
CA ILE A 16 5.84 11.31 4.96
C ILE A 16 5.07 10.79 6.18
N ASP A 17 4.13 9.84 6.00
CA ASP A 17 3.41 9.18 7.10
C ASP A 17 4.37 8.47 8.07
N HIS A 18 5.29 7.66 7.53
CA HIS A 18 6.27 6.93 8.34
C HIS A 18 7.27 7.87 9.02
N ILE A 19 7.72 8.92 8.34
CA ILE A 19 8.58 9.94 8.97
C ILE A 19 7.86 10.60 10.15
N GLY A 20 6.57 10.92 10.01
CA GLY A 20 5.73 11.46 11.08
C GLY A 20 5.50 10.47 12.24
N LEU A 21 5.48 9.17 11.97
CA LEU A 21 5.36 8.11 12.98
C LEU A 21 6.65 7.89 13.78
N TYR A 22 7.81 7.95 13.13
CA TYR A 22 9.10 7.69 13.77
C TYR A 22 9.73 8.93 14.45
N ILE A 23 9.26 10.15 14.16
CA ILE A 23 9.71 11.38 14.83
C ILE A 23 8.77 11.73 16.01
N PRO A 24 9.20 11.53 17.27
CA PRO A 24 8.40 11.87 18.44
C PRO A 24 8.41 13.39 18.66
N ASN A 25 7.42 14.09 18.11
CA ASN A 25 6.98 15.49 18.40
C ASN A 25 6.20 16.11 17.23
N THR A 26 5.99 15.38 16.13
CA THR A 26 5.29 15.90 14.96
C THR A 26 3.77 15.84 15.09
N SER A 27 3.10 16.94 14.75
CA SER A 27 1.66 17.12 14.88
C SER A 27 0.85 16.07 14.10
N GLU A 28 -0.31 15.65 14.63
CA GLU A 28 -1.19 14.62 14.05
C GLU A 28 -1.62 14.91 12.60
N TYR A 29 -1.51 16.16 12.15
CA TYR A 29 -1.78 16.59 10.77
C TYR A 29 -0.96 15.83 9.72
N LEU A 30 0.29 15.47 10.01
CA LEU A 30 1.13 14.69 9.10
C LEU A 30 0.60 13.27 8.88
N ARG A 31 -0.02 12.69 9.92
CA ARG A 31 -0.64 11.35 9.86
C ARG A 31 -1.93 11.35 9.05
N TYR A 32 -2.68 12.46 9.02
CA TYR A 32 -3.86 12.59 8.15
C TYR A 32 -3.49 12.62 6.67
N ILE A 33 -2.38 13.28 6.32
CA ILE A 33 -1.88 13.31 4.93
C ILE A 33 -1.41 11.92 4.50
N GLY A 34 -0.72 11.20 5.39
CA GLY A 34 -0.27 9.85 5.16
C GLY A 34 -1.39 8.84 4.87
N ARG A 35 -2.54 8.98 5.55
CA ARG A 35 -3.72 8.14 5.31
C ARG A 35 -4.31 8.25 3.90
N ILE A 36 -4.03 9.34 3.17
CA ILE A 36 -4.46 9.50 1.77
C ILE A 36 -3.66 8.56 0.84
N SER A 37 -2.47 8.11 1.26
CA SER A 37 -1.67 7.14 0.49
C SER A 37 -2.43 5.83 0.26
N ALA A 38 -3.13 5.33 1.28
CA ALA A 38 -3.89 4.09 1.23
C ALA A 38 -4.92 4.05 0.07
N PRO A 39 -5.91 4.96 -0.01
CA PRO A 39 -6.88 4.95 -1.11
C PRO A 39 -6.23 5.13 -2.48
N ILE A 40 -5.12 5.87 -2.61
CA ILE A 40 -4.42 6.04 -3.89
C ILE A 40 -3.76 4.72 -4.34
N PHE A 41 -3.11 3.99 -3.42
CA PHE A 41 -2.53 2.68 -3.71
C PHE A 41 -3.60 1.66 -4.09
N LEU A 42 -4.74 1.68 -3.40
CA LEU A 42 -5.87 0.80 -3.70
C LEU A 42 -6.44 1.10 -5.10
N PHE A 43 -6.69 2.37 -5.42
CA PHE A 43 -7.14 2.81 -6.75
C PHE A 43 -6.18 2.38 -7.86
N CYS A 44 -4.88 2.61 -7.69
CA CYS A 44 -3.87 2.20 -8.66
C CYS A 44 -3.81 0.67 -8.83
N SER A 45 -4.04 -0.08 -7.74
CA SER A 45 -4.05 -1.55 -7.77
C SER A 45 -5.28 -2.09 -8.49
N VAL A 46 -6.47 -1.53 -8.22
CA VAL A 46 -7.73 -1.92 -8.90
C VAL A 46 -7.66 -1.62 -10.40
N ILE A 47 -7.16 -0.45 -10.81
CA ILE A 47 -6.96 -0.14 -12.24
C ILE A 47 -5.97 -1.10 -12.89
N GLY A 48 -4.86 -1.40 -12.19
CA GLY A 48 -3.87 -2.38 -12.64
C GLY A 48 -4.45 -3.78 -12.80
N TYR A 49 -5.37 -4.17 -11.92
CA TYR A 49 -6.07 -5.45 -11.96
C TYR A 49 -7.06 -5.52 -13.13
N ILE A 50 -7.88 -4.49 -13.33
CA ILE A 50 -8.85 -4.40 -14.45
C ILE A 50 -8.13 -4.42 -15.80
N ASN A 51 -7.02 -3.69 -15.93
CA ASN A 51 -6.28 -3.57 -17.19
C ASN A 51 -5.37 -4.78 -17.49
N THR A 52 -5.21 -5.72 -16.55
CA THR A 52 -4.37 -6.91 -16.74
C THR A 52 -5.18 -8.07 -17.30
N HIS A 53 -4.73 -8.64 -18.42
CA HIS A 53 -5.38 -9.80 -19.06
C HIS A 53 -5.32 -11.08 -18.20
N ASN A 54 -4.21 -11.30 -17.47
CA ASN A 54 -4.05 -12.47 -16.59
C ASN A 54 -4.16 -12.11 -15.11
N LYS A 55 -5.41 -12.09 -14.62
CA LYS A 55 -5.77 -11.78 -13.22
C LYS A 55 -5.13 -12.72 -12.20
N LYS A 56 -5.07 -14.03 -12.50
CA LYS A 56 -4.47 -15.04 -11.60
C LYS A 56 -2.98 -14.75 -11.34
N LYS A 57 -2.21 -14.45 -12.39
CA LYS A 57 -0.79 -14.09 -12.26
C LYS A 57 -0.61 -12.77 -11.50
N TYR A 58 -1.54 -11.82 -11.64
CA TYR A 58 -1.52 -10.56 -10.90
C TYR A 58 -1.76 -10.78 -9.39
N LEU A 59 -2.82 -11.51 -9.03
CA LEU A 59 -3.13 -11.85 -7.64
C LEU A 59 -2.01 -12.65 -6.98
N PHE A 60 -1.42 -13.62 -7.70
CA PHE A 60 -0.29 -14.40 -7.18
C PHE A 60 0.94 -13.54 -6.85
N ARG A 61 1.26 -12.53 -7.68
CA ARG A 61 2.34 -11.59 -7.37
C ARG A 61 2.05 -10.80 -6.10
N ILE A 62 0.83 -10.27 -5.96
CA ILE A 62 0.43 -9.51 -4.75
C ILE A 62 0.43 -10.41 -3.51
N TYR A 63 0.00 -11.66 -3.64
CA TYR A 63 0.03 -12.65 -2.56
C TYR A 63 1.46 -12.88 -2.05
N ILE A 64 2.43 -13.07 -2.95
CA ILE A 64 3.84 -13.22 -2.58
C ILE A 64 4.34 -11.96 -1.86
N PHE A 65 4.04 -10.76 -2.36
CA PHE A 65 4.40 -9.51 -1.68
C PHE A 65 3.74 -9.38 -0.30
N SER A 66 2.50 -9.82 -0.15
CA SER A 66 1.78 -9.83 1.14
C SER A 66 2.45 -10.77 2.14
N ILE A 67 2.87 -11.97 1.72
CA ILE A 67 3.60 -12.91 2.59
C ILE A 67 4.96 -12.32 2.96
N PHE A 68 5.69 -11.78 1.99
CA PHE A 68 7.00 -11.19 2.22
C PHE A 68 6.94 -10.04 3.24
N MET A 69 5.98 -9.11 3.09
CA MET A 69 5.77 -8.07 4.09
C MET A 69 5.30 -8.64 5.44
N GLY A 70 4.47 -9.68 5.44
CA GLY A 70 4.06 -10.36 6.68
C GLY A 70 5.23 -10.99 7.43
N PHE A 71 6.23 -11.50 6.71
CA PHE A 71 7.47 -12.02 7.29
C PHE A 71 8.30 -10.91 7.93
N ILE A 72 8.45 -9.76 7.25
CA ILE A 72 9.15 -8.59 7.81
C ILE A 72 8.44 -8.09 9.08
N ASP A 73 7.11 -7.96 9.03
CA ASP A 73 6.27 -7.59 10.17
C ASP A 73 6.46 -8.53 11.36
N ALA A 74 6.54 -9.84 11.11
CA ALA A 74 6.79 -10.84 12.15
C ALA A 74 8.19 -10.70 12.79
N VAL A 75 9.21 -10.37 12.00
CA VAL A 75 10.58 -10.11 12.49
C VAL A 75 10.64 -8.83 13.33
N ILE A 76 9.90 -7.79 12.92
CA ILE A 76 9.87 -6.48 13.60
C ILE A 76 8.85 -6.45 14.75
N LEU A 77 8.05 -7.50 14.93
CA LEU A 77 6.97 -7.60 15.93
C LEU A 77 5.93 -6.46 15.80
N VAL A 78 5.65 -6.05 14.56
CA VAL A 78 4.66 -5.01 14.24
C VAL A 78 3.63 -5.60 13.28
N ASN A 79 2.34 -5.26 13.42
CA ASN A 79 1.27 -5.72 12.52
C ASN A 79 0.75 -4.55 11.68
N ALA A 80 1.52 -4.17 10.63
CA ALA A 80 1.25 -3.01 9.79
C ALA A 80 1.15 -3.35 8.28
N ASN A 81 0.93 -4.62 7.94
CA ASN A 81 0.88 -5.08 6.55
C ASN A 81 -0.36 -4.57 5.78
N TYR A 82 -0.22 -3.41 5.14
CA TYR A 82 -1.24 -2.83 4.25
C TYR A 82 -1.43 -3.61 2.94
N ILE A 83 -0.39 -4.32 2.46
CA ILE A 83 -0.45 -5.12 1.21
C ILE A 83 -1.47 -6.25 1.34
N ARG A 84 -1.61 -6.83 2.53
CA ARG A 84 -2.65 -7.84 2.84
C ARG A 84 -4.07 -7.30 2.60
N THR A 85 -4.33 -6.04 2.95
CA THR A 85 -5.63 -5.38 2.72
C THR A 85 -5.91 -5.20 1.23
N ILE A 86 -4.89 -4.78 0.45
CA ILE A 86 -5.01 -4.69 -1.01
C ILE A 86 -5.32 -6.07 -1.61
N PHE A 87 -4.66 -7.12 -1.13
CA PHE A 87 -4.92 -8.49 -1.61
C PHE A 87 -6.36 -8.94 -1.39
N ILE A 88 -6.88 -8.77 -0.16
CA ILE A 88 -8.26 -9.17 0.19
C ILE A 88 -9.28 -8.37 -0.64
N THR A 89 -9.07 -7.06 -0.78
CA THR A 89 -9.99 -6.21 -1.57
C THR A 89 -10.02 -6.60 -3.05
N LEU A 90 -8.90 -7.01 -3.63
CA LEU A 90 -8.84 -7.50 -5.01
C LEU A 90 -9.43 -8.90 -5.21
N ILE A 91 -9.54 -9.72 -4.17
CA ILE A 91 -10.26 -11.00 -4.23
C ILE A 91 -11.78 -10.78 -4.29
N ILE A 92 -12.26 -9.75 -3.59
CA ILE A 92 -13.69 -9.43 -3.51
C ILE A 92 -14.23 -8.84 -4.83
N ILE A 93 -13.36 -8.20 -5.62
CA ILE A 93 -13.70 -7.54 -6.91
C ILE A 93 -13.47 -8.50 -8.10
#